data_AF-A0A452Z2Z3-F1
#
_entry.id   AF-A0A452Z2Z3-F1
#
_cell.length_a   1.000
_cell.length_b   1.000
_cell.length_c   1.000
_cell.angle_alpha   90.00
_cell.angle_beta   90.00
_cell.angle_gamma   90.00
#
_symmetry.space_group_name_H-M   'P 1'
#
loop_
_entity.id
_entity.type
_entity.pdbx_description
1 polymer ?
#
loop_
_entity_poly.entity_id
_entity_poly.type
_entity_poly.pdbx_seq_one_letter_code
_entity_poly.pdbx_strand_id
1 'polypeptide(L)'
;MTSIEVAAAGGSGKRRWVSDVEKTLNEADKTVEVAQWERHCIYRVPACIKDIKSKAYQPQVVSLGPFHHGDPNLLPMEEHKRRALRHLLRRAGRPLDDFVAAVEEIAEQLESAYMDLGGEWRAGIDGRGRERFLEMMIVDGCFLLEVMRRTAAGNSKQVDDYAGNDPIFSRHGILYMVPYIKRDMLMLENQLPLLVLQRLDAVETGKSP
;
A
#
# COMPACT_ATOMS: atom_id res chain seq x y z
N MET A 1 6.28 46.28 66.86
CA MET A 1 7.01 45.10 66.36
C MET A 1 6.11 43.92 66.67
N THR A 2 5.36 43.36 65.72
CA THR A 2 5.88 42.64 64.55
C THR A 2 4.90 42.79 63.39
N SER A 3 5.38 43.26 62.24
CA SER A 3 4.67 43.22 60.96
C SER A 3 4.68 41.79 60.44
N ILE A 4 3.53 41.24 60.06
CA ILE A 4 3.45 39.99 59.30
C ILE A 4 3.32 40.37 57.83
N GLU A 5 4.39 40.11 57.07
CA GLU A 5 4.35 40.01 55.62
C GLU A 5 3.41 38.87 55.21
N VAL A 6 2.43 39.15 54.36
CA VAL A 6 1.80 38.10 53.55
C VAL A 6 2.40 38.24 52.16
N ALA A 7 3.40 37.38 51.91
CA ALA A 7 4.02 37.17 50.62
C ALA A 7 2.99 36.67 49.59
N ALA A 8 3.10 37.20 48.38
CA ALA A 8 2.41 36.73 47.20
C ALA A 8 2.81 35.28 46.86
N ALA A 9 1.84 34.40 46.61
CA ALA A 9 2.01 33.18 45.84
C ALA A 9 0.64 32.69 45.34
N GLY A 10 0.39 32.40 44.07
CA GLY A 10 1.27 32.40 42.92
C GLY A 10 0.43 32.56 41.66
N GLY A 11 1.03 33.17 40.64
CA GLY A 11 0.50 33.09 39.29
C GLY A 11 0.47 31.62 38.89
N SER A 12 -0.73 31.04 38.82
CA SER A 12 -0.94 29.71 38.27
C SER A 12 -0.59 29.77 36.79
N GLY A 13 0.68 29.52 36.46
CA GLY A 13 1.15 29.36 35.09
C GLY A 13 0.27 28.35 34.36
N LYS A 14 -0.15 28.72 33.14
CA LYS A 14 -0.99 27.87 32.29
C LYS A 14 -0.36 26.49 32.18
N ARG A 15 -1.15 25.44 32.48
CA ARG A 15 -0.64 24.06 32.45
C ARG A 15 -0.12 23.76 31.05
N ARG A 16 1.05 23.14 30.95
CA ARG A 16 1.72 22.84 29.67
C ARG A 16 0.77 22.17 28.66
N TRP A 17 0.00 21.18 29.11
CA TRP A 17 -0.97 20.49 28.24
C TRP A 17 -2.05 21.42 27.67
N VAL A 18 -2.44 22.48 28.39
CA VAL A 18 -3.43 23.46 27.91
C VAL A 18 -2.80 24.30 26.80
N SER A 19 -1.56 24.76 26.98
CA SER A 19 -0.84 25.50 25.94
C SER A 19 -0.58 24.63 24.71
N ASP A 20 -0.25 23.35 24.90
CA ASP A 20 -0.03 22.40 23.81
C ASP A 20 -1.33 22.17 23.01
N VAL A 21 -2.45 21.93 23.70
CA VAL A 21 -3.76 21.74 23.06
C VAL A 21 -4.22 22.99 22.32
N GLU A 22 -4.12 24.16 22.93
CA GLU A 22 -4.51 25.41 22.27
C GLU A 22 -3.66 25.73 21.04
N LYS A 23 -2.36 25.39 21.08
CA LYS A 23 -1.49 25.50 19.92
C LYS A 23 -2.00 24.61 18.78
N THR A 24 -2.33 23.35 19.07
CA THR A 24 -2.91 22.43 18.08
C THR A 24 -4.24 22.92 17.53
N LEU A 25 -5.12 23.46 18.38
CA LEU A 25 -6.42 24.00 17.96
C LEU A 25 -6.28 25.23 17.05
N ASN A 26 -5.26 26.06 17.27
CA ASN A 26 -4.98 27.24 16.46
C ASN A 26 -4.25 26.90 15.15
N GLU A 27 -3.50 25.80 15.10
CA GLU A 27 -2.80 25.29 13.92
C GLU A 27 -3.68 24.38 13.04
N ALA A 28 -4.86 23.96 13.54
CA ALA A 28 -5.80 23.11 12.82
C ALA A 28 -6.49 23.87 11.68
N ASP A 29 -5.87 23.88 10.51
CA ASP A 29 -6.49 24.32 9.27
C ASP A 29 -7.39 23.20 8.71
N LYS A 30 -8.71 23.46 8.71
CA LYS A 30 -9.73 22.53 8.18
C LYS A 30 -9.45 22.12 6.74
N THR A 31 -8.82 22.97 5.94
CA THR A 31 -8.51 22.66 4.53
C THR A 31 -7.36 21.66 4.41
N VAL A 32 -6.35 21.77 5.28
CA VAL A 32 -5.23 20.81 5.38
C VAL A 32 -5.72 19.47 5.92
N GLU A 33 -6.60 19.50 6.92
CA GLU A 33 -7.23 18.29 7.47
C GLU A 33 -8.04 17.54 6.41
N VAL A 34 -8.92 18.23 5.67
CA VAL A 34 -9.71 17.61 4.58
C VAL A 34 -8.79 17.03 3.51
N ALA A 35 -7.78 17.79 3.05
CA ALA A 35 -6.84 17.31 2.04
C ALA A 35 -6.03 16.09 2.51
N GLN A 36 -5.74 15.98 3.81
CA GLN A 36 -5.10 14.81 4.39
C GLN A 36 -6.03 13.59 4.34
N TRP A 37 -7.31 13.74 4.70
CA TRP A 37 -8.28 12.64 4.68
C TRP A 37 -8.63 12.19 3.26
N GLU A 38 -8.62 13.09 2.28
CA GLU A 38 -8.82 12.76 0.87
C GLU A 38 -7.70 11.89 0.28
N ARG A 39 -6.50 11.94 0.86
CA ARG A 39 -5.35 11.15 0.41
C ARG A 39 -5.40 9.71 0.89
N HIS A 40 -5.88 9.45 2.10
CA HIS A 40 -5.90 8.12 2.70
C HIS A 40 -7.07 7.29 2.14
N CYS A 41 -6.75 6.14 1.53
CA CYS A 41 -7.78 5.22 1.01
C CYS A 41 -7.55 3.76 1.42
N ILE A 42 -6.45 3.46 2.11
CA ILE A 42 -6.12 2.13 2.63
C ILE A 42 -5.94 2.21 4.14
N TYR A 43 -6.79 1.49 4.87
CA TYR A 43 -6.94 1.61 6.32
C TYR A 43 -6.47 0.35 7.03
N ARG A 44 -5.97 0.50 8.26
CA ARG A 44 -5.76 -0.63 9.17
C ARG A 44 -7.06 -0.95 9.89
N VAL A 45 -7.36 -2.24 10.01
CA VAL A 45 -8.53 -2.70 10.76
C VAL A 45 -8.23 -2.49 12.26
N PRO A 46 -9.13 -1.87 13.03
CA PRO A 46 -8.96 -1.75 14.48
C PRO A 46 -8.74 -3.11 15.16
N ALA A 47 -7.84 -3.15 16.14
CA ALA A 47 -7.48 -4.40 16.84
C ALA A 47 -8.72 -5.12 17.43
N CYS A 48 -9.64 -4.36 18.03
CA CYS A 48 -10.89 -4.90 18.59
C CYS A 48 -11.76 -5.64 17.56
N ILE A 49 -11.69 -5.26 16.28
CA ILE A 49 -12.42 -5.93 15.18
C ILE A 49 -11.65 -7.17 14.73
N LYS A 50 -10.31 -7.08 14.62
CA LYS A 50 -9.47 -8.24 14.29
C LYS A 50 -9.60 -9.36 15.32
N ASP A 51 -9.68 -9.03 16.60
CA ASP A 51 -9.73 -10.02 17.68
C ASP A 51 -11.02 -10.86 17.64
N ILE A 52 -12.11 -10.29 17.12
CA ILE A 52 -13.38 -11.02 16.92
C ILE A 52 -13.25 -12.08 15.83
N LYS A 53 -12.56 -11.75 14.71
CA LYS A 53 -12.42 -12.66 13.57
C LYS A 53 -11.15 -12.40 12.76
N SER A 54 -10.00 -12.75 13.33
CA SER A 54 -8.67 -12.44 12.75
C SER A 54 -8.50 -12.96 11.32
N LYS A 55 -8.98 -14.19 11.06
CA LYS A 55 -8.94 -14.83 9.74
C LYS A 55 -9.75 -14.11 8.65
N ALA A 56 -10.63 -13.17 9.00
CA ALA A 56 -11.37 -12.37 8.02
C ALA A 56 -10.56 -11.18 7.47
N TYR A 57 -9.47 -10.81 8.14
CA TYR A 57 -8.66 -9.63 7.82
C TYR A 57 -7.20 -9.98 7.52
N GLN A 58 -6.86 -11.27 7.48
CA GLN A 58 -5.51 -11.75 7.18
C GLN A 58 -5.50 -12.49 5.83
N PRO A 59 -4.69 -12.05 4.85
CA PRO A 59 -4.50 -12.78 3.61
C PRO A 59 -3.90 -14.17 3.89
N GLN A 60 -4.17 -15.13 3.00
CA GLN A 60 -3.74 -16.53 3.20
C GLN A 60 -2.88 -17.07 2.07
N VAL A 61 -2.90 -16.42 0.90
CA VAL A 61 -2.27 -16.88 -0.34
C VAL A 61 -1.34 -15.82 -0.90
N VAL A 62 -1.72 -14.54 -0.85
CA VAL A 62 -0.90 -13.46 -1.41
C VAL A 62 -0.97 -12.20 -0.55
N SER A 63 0.20 -11.67 -0.20
CA SER A 63 0.33 -10.30 0.32
C SER A 63 0.29 -9.31 -0.85
N LEU A 64 -0.37 -8.17 -0.70
CA LEU A 64 -0.36 -7.05 -1.63
C LEU A 64 -0.17 -5.77 -0.81
N GLY A 65 0.90 -5.04 -1.10
CA GLY A 65 1.25 -3.83 -0.38
C GLY A 65 1.89 -4.09 1.00
N PRO A 66 2.13 -3.01 1.77
CA PRO A 66 3.07 -3.01 2.90
C PRO A 66 2.61 -3.78 4.13
N PHE A 67 1.31 -3.88 4.41
CA PHE A 67 0.84 -4.30 5.73
C PHE A 67 1.03 -5.80 6.03
N HIS A 68 1.13 -6.64 5.01
CA HIS A 68 1.38 -8.08 5.13
C HIS A 68 2.68 -8.51 4.43
N HIS A 69 3.50 -7.55 4.01
CA HIS A 69 4.69 -7.83 3.23
C HIS A 69 5.72 -8.56 4.09
N GLY A 70 6.25 -9.67 3.57
CA GLY A 70 7.23 -10.49 4.27
C GLY A 70 6.66 -11.52 5.25
N ASP A 71 5.33 -11.62 5.36
CA ASP A 71 4.69 -12.67 6.17
C ASP A 71 5.14 -14.06 5.67
N PRO A 72 5.71 -14.93 6.54
CA PRO A 72 6.31 -16.19 6.11
C PRO A 72 5.38 -17.13 5.33
N ASN A 73 4.08 -17.09 5.66
CA ASN A 73 3.06 -17.90 5.02
C ASN A 73 2.71 -17.43 3.60
N LEU A 74 3.07 -16.19 3.24
CA LEU A 74 2.73 -15.55 1.96
C LEU A 74 3.94 -15.48 1.01
N LEU A 75 5.15 -15.71 1.53
CA LEU A 75 6.41 -15.72 0.77
C LEU A 75 6.40 -16.62 -0.49
N PRO A 76 5.75 -17.81 -0.51
CA PRO A 76 5.74 -18.64 -1.72
C PRO A 76 5.17 -17.92 -2.95
N MET A 77 4.28 -16.94 -2.77
CA MET A 77 3.69 -16.20 -3.88
C MET A 77 4.64 -15.17 -4.51
N GLU A 78 5.68 -14.72 -3.79
CA GLU A 78 6.61 -13.69 -4.28
C GLU A 78 7.32 -14.12 -5.58
N GLU A 79 7.62 -15.40 -5.74
CA GLU A 79 8.20 -15.93 -6.98
C GLU A 79 7.25 -15.76 -8.17
N HIS A 80 5.95 -15.97 -7.95
CA HIS A 80 4.92 -15.84 -8.98
C HIS A 80 4.65 -14.38 -9.34
N LYS A 81 4.77 -13.46 -8.38
CA LYS A 81 4.71 -12.02 -8.65
C LYS A 81 5.89 -11.55 -9.50
N ARG A 82 7.11 -11.96 -9.15
CA ARG A 82 8.30 -11.66 -9.96
C ARG A 82 8.21 -12.30 -11.35
N ARG A 83 7.62 -13.50 -11.47
CA ARG A 83 7.31 -14.10 -12.77
C ARG A 83 6.33 -13.23 -13.56
N ALA A 84 5.27 -12.74 -12.94
CA ALA A 84 4.32 -11.84 -13.57
C ALA A 84 4.96 -10.55 -14.10
N LEU A 85 5.80 -9.91 -13.28
CA LEU A 85 6.60 -8.74 -13.71
C LEU A 85 7.45 -9.07 -14.96
N ARG A 86 8.16 -10.21 -14.97
CA ARG A 86 8.98 -10.60 -16.14
C ARG A 86 8.15 -10.76 -17.42
N HIS A 87 6.98 -11.38 -17.35
CA HIS A 87 6.11 -11.54 -18.51
C HIS A 87 5.56 -10.20 -19.00
N LEU A 88 5.14 -9.34 -18.06
CA LEU A 88 4.67 -7.99 -18.36
C LEU A 88 5.75 -7.15 -19.06
N LEU A 89 6.97 -7.09 -18.51
CA LEU A 89 8.08 -6.35 -19.11
C LEU A 89 8.43 -6.85 -20.52
N ARG A 90 8.43 -8.18 -20.72
CA ARG A 90 8.69 -8.78 -22.04
C ARG A 90 7.65 -8.36 -23.07
N ARG A 91 6.36 -8.32 -22.70
CA ARG A 91 5.29 -7.88 -23.59
C ARG A 91 5.31 -6.37 -23.83
N ALA A 92 5.64 -5.58 -22.80
CA ALA A 92 5.78 -4.13 -22.91
C ALA A 92 6.93 -3.73 -23.85
N GLY A 93 8.00 -4.55 -23.92
CA GLY A 93 9.21 -4.21 -24.67
C GLY A 93 9.95 -3.00 -24.09
N ARG A 94 9.77 -2.75 -22.78
CA ARG A 94 10.32 -1.60 -22.05
C ARG A 94 11.23 -2.04 -20.91
N PRO A 95 12.27 -1.28 -20.57
CA PRO A 95 13.13 -1.57 -19.42
C PRO A 95 12.35 -1.39 -18.11
N LEU A 96 12.78 -2.08 -17.05
CA LEU A 96 12.23 -1.91 -15.71
C LEU A 96 12.36 -0.45 -15.22
N ASP A 97 13.42 0.24 -15.62
CA ASP A 97 13.68 1.63 -15.24
C ASP A 97 12.54 2.58 -15.65
N ASP A 98 11.86 2.33 -16.78
CA ASP A 98 10.68 3.11 -17.19
C ASP A 98 9.54 2.99 -16.16
N PHE A 99 9.33 1.79 -15.61
CA PHE A 99 8.31 1.54 -14.61
C PHE A 99 8.70 2.13 -13.25
N VAL A 100 9.98 2.01 -12.88
CA VAL A 100 10.51 2.62 -11.65
C VAL A 100 10.34 4.14 -11.69
N ALA A 101 10.79 4.79 -12.75
CA ALA A 101 10.64 6.25 -12.91
C ALA A 101 9.17 6.67 -12.84
N ALA A 102 8.28 5.93 -13.52
CA ALA A 102 6.87 6.25 -13.55
C ALA A 102 6.16 6.09 -12.20
N VAL A 103 6.52 5.07 -11.40
CA VAL A 103 5.95 4.88 -10.05
C VAL A 103 6.58 5.86 -9.06
N GLU A 104 7.87 6.19 -9.21
CA GLU A 104 8.56 7.17 -8.37
C GLU A 104 7.88 8.54 -8.43
N GLU A 105 7.45 8.99 -9.61
CA GLU A 105 6.71 10.25 -9.80
C GLU A 105 5.43 10.38 -8.94
N ILE A 106 4.79 9.25 -8.62
CA ILE A 106 3.54 9.22 -7.86
C ILE A 106 3.72 8.69 -6.44
N ALA A 107 4.93 8.31 -6.03
CA ALA A 107 5.05 7.47 -4.86
C ALA A 107 4.81 8.22 -3.53
N GLU A 108 4.92 9.55 -3.46
CA GLU A 108 4.37 10.31 -2.31
C GLU A 108 2.85 10.14 -2.17
N GLN A 109 2.12 10.15 -3.30
CA GLN A 109 0.68 9.93 -3.31
C GLN A 109 0.36 8.50 -2.86
N LEU A 110 1.12 7.52 -3.36
CA LEU A 110 1.00 6.12 -2.95
C LEU A 110 1.30 5.93 -1.47
N GLU A 111 2.32 6.57 -0.90
CA GLU A 111 2.61 6.52 0.54
C GLU A 111 1.47 7.13 1.35
N SER A 112 0.94 8.27 0.92
CA SER A 112 -0.17 8.96 1.60
C SER A 112 -1.52 8.23 1.51
N ALA A 113 -1.62 7.24 0.61
CA ALA A 113 -2.80 6.38 0.50
C ALA A 113 -2.98 5.45 1.71
N TYR A 114 -1.90 5.12 2.42
CA TYR A 114 -1.91 4.19 3.54
C TYR A 114 -1.98 4.92 4.88
N MET A 115 -3.02 4.61 5.66
CA MET A 115 -3.10 5.01 7.06
C MET A 115 -2.04 4.27 7.88
N ASP A 116 -1.27 5.02 8.66
CA ASP A 116 -0.21 4.49 9.52
C ASP A 116 0.86 3.67 8.77
N LEU A 117 1.24 4.12 7.56
CA LEU A 117 2.36 3.52 6.84
C LEU A 117 3.65 3.59 7.68
N GLY A 118 4.23 2.42 7.93
CA GLY A 118 5.46 2.26 8.71
C GLY A 118 6.64 3.05 8.14
N GLY A 119 7.50 3.55 9.02
CA GLY A 119 8.67 4.35 8.64
C GLY A 119 9.69 3.58 7.78
N GLU A 120 9.67 2.24 7.84
CA GLU A 120 10.51 1.35 7.03
C GLU A 120 10.19 1.38 5.53
N TRP A 121 9.03 1.92 5.14
CA TRP A 121 8.59 2.09 3.76
C TRP A 121 8.78 3.51 3.22
N ARG A 122 9.18 4.44 4.08
CA ARG A 122 9.38 5.84 3.72
C ARG A 122 10.84 6.11 3.38
N ALA A 123 11.09 7.26 2.75
CA ALA A 123 12.43 7.77 2.58
C ALA A 123 13.08 8.08 3.95
N GLY A 124 13.85 7.12 4.47
CA GLY A 124 14.77 7.33 5.58
C GLY A 124 16.06 8.02 5.13
N ILE A 125 17.01 8.19 6.05
CA ILE A 125 18.30 8.85 5.78
C ILE A 125 19.09 8.17 4.64
N ASP A 126 18.91 6.87 4.46
CA ASP A 126 19.63 6.06 3.46
C ASP A 126 18.83 5.78 2.17
N GLY A 127 17.60 6.29 2.04
CA GLY A 127 16.73 6.06 0.88
C GLY A 127 16.22 4.62 0.69
N ARG A 128 16.65 3.65 1.50
CA ARG A 128 16.37 2.23 1.26
C ARG A 128 14.90 1.86 1.42
N GLY A 129 14.20 2.54 2.33
CA GLY A 129 12.76 2.32 2.54
C GLY A 129 11.93 2.66 1.30
N ARG A 130 12.29 3.76 0.63
CA ARG A 130 11.65 4.19 -0.62
C ARG A 130 11.86 3.18 -1.74
N GLU A 131 13.10 2.74 -1.97
CA GLU A 131 13.42 1.73 -2.98
C GLU A 131 12.63 0.43 -2.76
N ARG A 132 12.55 -0.06 -1.51
CA ARG A 132 11.76 -1.25 -1.17
C ARG A 132 10.27 -1.04 -1.41
N PHE A 133 9.75 0.16 -1.13
CA PHE A 133 8.36 0.50 -1.38
C PHE A 133 8.05 0.50 -2.88
N LEU A 134 8.89 1.11 -3.72
CA LEU A 134 8.74 1.09 -5.17
C LEU A 134 8.79 -0.33 -5.73
N GLU A 135 9.78 -1.13 -5.32
CA GLU A 135 9.89 -2.53 -5.75
C GLU A 135 8.60 -3.28 -5.45
N MET A 136 8.08 -3.17 -4.22
CA MET A 136 6.84 -3.80 -3.81
C MET A 136 5.64 -3.32 -4.63
N MET A 137 5.48 -2.00 -4.83
CA MET A 137 4.39 -1.42 -5.61
C MET A 137 4.38 -1.93 -7.06
N ILE A 138 5.56 -2.02 -7.68
CA ILE A 138 5.72 -2.49 -9.06
C ILE A 138 5.45 -3.98 -9.15
N VAL A 139 6.09 -4.79 -8.30
CA VAL A 139 5.96 -6.25 -8.33
C VAL A 139 4.52 -6.69 -8.03
N ASP A 140 3.91 -6.13 -6.98
CA ASP A 140 2.54 -6.46 -6.59
C ASP A 140 1.54 -5.91 -7.61
N GLY A 141 1.76 -4.70 -8.13
CA GLY A 141 0.90 -4.08 -9.14
C GLY A 141 0.90 -4.82 -10.47
N CYS A 142 2.07 -5.22 -10.98
CA CYS A 142 2.18 -6.04 -12.19
C CYS A 142 1.52 -7.41 -12.03
N PHE A 143 1.69 -8.04 -10.86
CA PHE A 143 0.99 -9.29 -10.55
C PHE A 143 -0.54 -9.11 -10.55
N LEU A 144 -1.03 -8.04 -9.93
CA LEU A 144 -2.46 -7.74 -9.86
C LEU A 144 -3.06 -7.48 -11.25
N LEU A 145 -2.36 -6.72 -12.11
CA LEU A 145 -2.76 -6.48 -13.49
C LEU A 145 -2.89 -7.80 -14.28
N GLU A 146 -1.93 -8.71 -14.13
CA GLU A 146 -1.98 -10.03 -14.79
C GLU A 146 -3.16 -10.88 -14.33
N VAL A 147 -3.42 -10.93 -13.02
CA VAL A 147 -4.59 -11.64 -12.46
C VAL A 147 -5.91 -11.04 -12.96
N MET A 148 -6.00 -9.72 -13.03
CA MET A 148 -7.18 -9.00 -13.54
C MET A 148 -7.42 -9.30 -15.03
N ARG A 149 -6.37 -9.21 -15.86
CA ARG A 149 -6.46 -9.50 -17.31
C ARG A 149 -6.85 -10.94 -17.58
N ARG A 150 -6.25 -11.90 -16.87
CA ARG A 150 -6.60 -13.33 -16.98
C ARG A 150 -8.03 -13.61 -16.53
N THR A 151 -8.50 -12.92 -15.50
CA THR A 151 -9.90 -12.99 -15.07
C THR A 151 -10.86 -12.44 -16.12
N ALA A 152 -10.53 -11.30 -16.73
CA ALA A 152 -11.38 -10.62 -17.71
C ALA A 152 -11.41 -11.36 -19.07
N ALA A 153 -10.28 -11.95 -19.48
CA ALA A 153 -10.14 -12.66 -20.74
C ALA A 153 -10.94 -13.98 -20.81
N GLY A 154 -11.33 -14.55 -19.66
CA GLY A 154 -12.04 -15.83 -19.60
C GLY A 154 -11.28 -16.95 -20.31
N ASN A 155 -11.93 -17.65 -21.24
CA ASN A 155 -11.33 -18.71 -22.06
C ASN A 155 -10.64 -18.20 -23.34
N SER A 156 -10.53 -16.88 -23.56
CA SER A 156 -9.90 -16.34 -24.76
C SER A 156 -8.37 -16.47 -24.70
N LYS A 157 -7.74 -16.80 -25.84
CA LYS A 157 -6.28 -17.02 -25.99
C LYS A 157 -5.41 -15.76 -25.82
N GLN A 158 -5.99 -14.63 -25.42
CA GLN A 158 -5.39 -13.31 -25.67
C GLN A 158 -4.18 -12.97 -24.78
N VAL A 159 -3.87 -13.79 -23.77
CA VAL A 159 -2.82 -13.49 -22.76
C VAL A 159 -1.69 -14.55 -22.73
N ASP A 160 -1.62 -15.46 -23.71
CA ASP A 160 -0.99 -16.76 -23.49
C ASP A 160 0.50 -16.85 -23.84
N ASP A 161 1.33 -16.07 -23.12
CA ASP A 161 2.78 -16.29 -23.05
C ASP A 161 3.23 -17.09 -21.81
N TYR A 162 2.28 -17.53 -20.97
CA TYR A 162 2.54 -18.43 -19.84
C TYR A 162 2.47 -19.90 -20.27
N ALA A 163 3.24 -20.75 -19.59
CA ALA A 163 3.22 -22.18 -19.85
C ALA A 163 1.85 -22.79 -19.47
N GLY A 164 1.39 -23.79 -20.22
CA GLY A 164 0.12 -24.47 -19.95
C GLY A 164 0.03 -25.17 -18.59
N ASN A 165 1.17 -25.40 -17.93
CA ASN A 165 1.30 -25.94 -16.58
C ASN A 165 1.69 -24.88 -15.53
N ASP A 166 1.62 -23.57 -15.84
CA ASP A 166 1.87 -22.53 -14.86
C ASP A 166 0.89 -22.65 -13.67
N PRO A 167 1.37 -22.66 -12.41
CA PRO A 167 0.51 -22.91 -11.26
C PRO A 167 -0.54 -21.82 -11.00
N ILE A 168 -0.34 -20.60 -11.50
CA ILE A 168 -1.21 -19.44 -11.24
C ILE A 168 -1.96 -19.03 -12.50
N PHE A 169 -1.25 -18.85 -13.62
CA PHE A 169 -1.78 -18.22 -14.81
C PHE A 169 -2.25 -19.22 -15.87
N SER A 170 -1.97 -20.53 -15.73
CA SER A 170 -2.59 -21.55 -16.59
C SER A 170 -4.09 -21.66 -16.36
N ARG A 171 -4.81 -22.32 -17.26
CA ARG A 171 -6.24 -22.62 -17.07
C ARG A 171 -6.55 -23.30 -15.74
N HIS A 172 -5.66 -24.18 -15.28
CA HIS A 172 -5.79 -24.83 -13.98
C HIS A 172 -5.62 -23.82 -12.83
N GLY A 173 -4.58 -22.98 -12.89
CA GLY A 173 -4.35 -21.93 -11.90
C GLY A 173 -5.50 -20.92 -11.82
N ILE A 174 -6.06 -20.51 -12.98
CA ILE A 174 -7.23 -19.63 -13.02
C ILE A 174 -8.46 -20.27 -12.35
N LEU A 175 -8.65 -21.58 -12.51
CA LEU A 175 -9.79 -22.27 -11.92
C LEU A 175 -9.64 -22.49 -10.40
N TYR A 176 -8.44 -22.84 -9.94
CA TYR A 176 -8.23 -23.30 -8.56
C TYR A 176 -7.48 -22.31 -7.66
N MET A 177 -6.55 -21.52 -8.18
CA MET A 177 -5.74 -20.58 -7.38
C MET A 177 -6.33 -19.17 -7.35
N VAL A 178 -6.79 -18.67 -8.50
CA VAL A 178 -7.31 -17.30 -8.62
C VAL A 178 -8.49 -16.98 -7.70
N PRO A 179 -9.42 -17.90 -7.37
CA PRO A 179 -10.46 -17.61 -6.37
C PRO A 179 -9.90 -17.20 -5.00
N TYR A 180 -8.82 -17.84 -4.55
CA TYR A 180 -8.18 -17.49 -3.28
C TYR A 180 -7.41 -16.18 -3.37
N ILE A 181 -6.71 -15.95 -4.49
CA ILE A 181 -6.04 -14.67 -4.78
C ILE A 181 -7.06 -13.53 -4.76
N LYS A 182 -8.21 -13.69 -5.42
CA LYS A 182 -9.30 -12.69 -5.44
C LYS A 182 -9.86 -12.40 -4.05
N ARG A 183 -9.99 -13.42 -3.20
CA ARG A 183 -10.44 -13.21 -1.83
C ARG A 183 -9.44 -12.33 -1.07
N ASP A 184 -8.14 -12.60 -1.20
CA ASP A 184 -7.10 -11.81 -0.55
C ASP A 184 -7.01 -10.39 -1.16
N MET A 185 -7.26 -10.23 -2.46
CA MET A 185 -7.38 -8.92 -3.14
C MET A 185 -8.52 -8.06 -2.61
N LEU A 186 -9.49 -8.62 -1.90
CA LEU A 186 -10.63 -7.87 -1.34
C LEU A 186 -10.45 -7.54 0.16
N MET A 187 -9.34 -7.97 0.77
CA MET A 187 -9.09 -7.71 2.19
C MET A 187 -8.57 -6.30 2.41
N LEU A 188 -9.14 -5.60 3.39
CA LEU A 188 -8.87 -4.17 3.64
C LEU A 188 -7.38 -3.85 3.83
N GLU A 189 -6.65 -4.72 4.53
CA GLU A 189 -5.23 -4.53 4.82
C GLU A 189 -4.31 -5.05 3.70
N ASN A 190 -4.87 -5.57 2.60
CA ASN A 190 -4.14 -6.22 1.52
C ASN A 190 -4.45 -5.56 0.17
N GLN A 191 -4.39 -4.22 0.14
CA GLN A 191 -4.77 -3.40 -1.00
C GLN A 191 -3.56 -2.68 -1.59
N LEU A 192 -3.66 -2.36 -2.88
CA LEU A 192 -2.82 -1.38 -3.56
C LEU A 192 -3.70 -0.21 -4.00
N PRO A 193 -3.19 1.04 -3.99
CA PRO A 193 -3.93 2.17 -4.54
C PRO A 193 -4.20 1.95 -6.03
N LEU A 194 -5.40 2.20 -6.51
CA LEU A 194 -5.73 2.07 -7.95
C LEU A 194 -4.76 2.87 -8.83
N LEU A 195 -4.25 4.00 -8.32
CA LEU A 195 -3.29 4.87 -8.98
C LEU A 195 -2.03 4.12 -9.45
N VAL A 196 -1.49 3.16 -8.67
CA VAL A 196 -0.31 2.41 -9.12
C VAL A 196 -0.64 1.53 -10.32
N LEU A 197 -1.82 0.91 -10.34
CA LEU A 197 -2.23 0.06 -11.47
C LEU A 197 -2.43 0.87 -12.75
N GLN A 198 -3.05 2.05 -12.63
CA GLN A 198 -3.21 2.99 -13.75
C GLN A 198 -1.86 3.43 -14.31
N ARG A 199 -0.91 3.75 -13.42
CA ARG A 199 0.42 4.19 -13.82
C ARG A 199 1.22 3.08 -14.50
N LEU A 200 1.18 1.86 -13.98
CA LEU A 200 1.84 0.70 -14.58
C LEU A 200 1.25 0.35 -15.96
N ASP A 201 -0.08 0.37 -16.10
CA ASP A 201 -0.77 0.09 -17.37
C ASP A 201 -0.46 1.17 -18.44
N ALA A 202 -0.39 2.43 -18.03
CA ALA A 202 0.01 3.55 -18.88
C ALA A 202 1.42 3.35 -19.46
N VAL A 203 2.39 3.00 -18.61
CA VAL A 203 3.78 2.71 -19.03
C VAL A 203 3.83 1.50 -19.95
N GLU A 204 3.17 0.40 -19.57
CA GLU A 204 3.14 -0.84 -20.38
C GLU A 204 2.58 -0.59 -21.79
N THR A 205 1.48 0.17 -21.89
CA THR A 205 0.81 0.43 -23.16
C THR A 205 1.41 1.59 -23.96
N GLY A 206 2.38 2.31 -23.39
CA GLY A 206 2.95 3.51 -23.98
C GLY A 206 1.97 4.68 -24.13
N LYS A 207 0.86 4.65 -23.39
CA LYS A 207 -0.11 5.74 -23.32
C LYS A 207 0.25 6.61 -22.13
N SER A 208 0.47 7.91 -22.34
CA SER A 208 0.50 8.85 -21.23
C SER A 208 -0.88 8.86 -20.54
N PRO A 209 -0.96 8.84 -19.19
CA PRO A 209 -2.23 8.92 -18.48
C PRO A 209 -2.95 10.24 -18.71
#